data_AF-A0A0Q5CYF1-F1
#
_entry.id   AF-A0A0Q5CYF1-F1
#
_cell.length_a   1.000
_cell.length_b   1.000
_cell.length_c   1.000
_cell.angle_alpha   90.00
_cell.angle_beta   90.00
_cell.angle_gamma   90.00
#
_symmetry.space_group_name_H-M   'P 1'
#
loop_
_entity.id
_entity.type
_entity.pdbx_description
1 polymer ?
#
loop_
_entity_poly.entity_id
_entity_poly.type
_entity_poly.pdbx_seq_one_letter_code
_entity_poly.pdbx_strand_id
1 'polypeptide(L)'
;MQTSVLVNEETLQMWLMNVGTRTAVERLAHLFCEMYVRHRIIGRTQGQSFEFPLRQMDLAEIAGLSGVHVNRSLQELRHKQLIELKNRRLVILTWLGLQAMAEFEASYLHVEGYANFIAIDGAVAEIRTNHTEPSQRLAFEGGSLGTVQIRRSERH
;
A
#
# COMPACT_ATOMS: atom_id res chain seq x y z
N MET A 1 31.71 -18.65 -3.66
CA MET A 1 30.68 -19.45 -2.96
C MET A 1 30.72 -19.15 -1.45
N GLN A 2 30.53 -17.89 -1.05
CA GLN A 2 30.55 -17.44 0.37
C GLN A 2 29.50 -16.36 0.69
N THR A 3 28.71 -15.87 -0.27
CA THR A 3 27.73 -14.79 -0.06
C THR A 3 26.44 -15.24 0.64
N SER A 4 26.05 -16.51 0.56
CA SER A 4 24.77 -16.97 1.15
C SER A 4 24.79 -17.04 2.68
N VAL A 5 25.96 -17.25 3.30
CA VAL A 5 26.05 -17.38 4.77
C VAL A 5 25.94 -16.02 5.44
N LEU A 6 26.55 -14.99 4.87
CA LEU A 6 26.50 -13.61 5.39
C LEU A 6 25.10 -12.99 5.23
N VAL A 7 24.44 -13.19 4.08
CA VAL A 7 23.06 -12.72 3.84
C VAL A 7 22.08 -13.35 4.84
N ASN A 8 22.29 -14.62 5.19
CA ASN A 8 21.45 -15.30 6.17
C ASN A 8 21.66 -14.74 7.58
N GLU A 9 22.88 -14.42 8.00
CA GLU A 9 23.16 -13.89 9.33
C GLU A 9 22.56 -12.50 9.53
N GLU A 10 22.68 -11.60 8.55
CA GLU A 10 22.06 -10.26 8.61
C GLU A 10 20.53 -10.33 8.62
N THR A 11 19.95 -11.21 7.80
CA THR A 11 18.50 -11.46 7.79
C THR A 11 18.04 -12.02 9.15
N LEU A 12 18.79 -12.96 9.72
CA LEU A 12 18.45 -13.59 11.00
C LEU A 12 18.59 -12.61 12.17
N GLN A 13 19.64 -11.80 12.20
CA GLN A 13 19.87 -10.75 13.20
C GLN A 13 18.78 -9.68 13.13
N MET A 14 18.38 -9.29 11.92
CA MET A 14 17.25 -8.38 11.74
C MET A 14 15.95 -9.03 12.21
N TRP A 15 15.69 -10.30 11.89
CA TRP A 15 14.53 -11.03 12.40
C TRP A 15 14.53 -11.16 13.93
N LEU A 16 15.67 -11.43 14.57
CA LEU A 16 15.79 -11.46 16.03
C LEU A 16 15.55 -10.07 16.65
N MET A 17 16.12 -9.02 16.06
CA MET A 17 15.87 -7.64 16.47
C MET A 17 14.38 -7.27 16.30
N ASN A 18 13.76 -7.72 15.22
CA ASN A 18 12.34 -7.50 14.90
C ASN A 18 11.39 -8.17 15.91
N VAL A 19 11.74 -9.35 16.44
CA VAL A 19 10.93 -10.09 17.42
C VAL A 19 11.02 -9.47 18.83
N GLY A 20 12.14 -8.82 19.18
CA GLY A 20 12.41 -8.28 20.52
C GLY A 20 12.02 -6.82 20.75
N THR A 21 12.00 -5.97 19.71
CA THR A 21 11.86 -4.50 19.86
C THR A 21 10.57 -3.92 19.32
N ARG A 22 9.94 -4.59 18.34
CA ARG A 22 8.73 -4.09 17.68
C ARG A 22 7.45 -4.54 18.38
N THR A 23 6.51 -3.61 18.51
CA THR A 23 5.13 -3.89 18.89
C THR A 23 4.48 -4.83 17.87
N ALA A 24 3.37 -5.47 18.26
CA ALA A 24 2.64 -6.35 17.35
C ALA A 24 2.13 -5.64 16.09
N VAL A 25 1.88 -4.32 16.15
CA VAL A 25 1.40 -3.53 15.01
C VAL A 25 2.54 -3.19 14.05
N GLU A 26 3.70 -2.80 14.58
CA GLU A 26 4.92 -2.56 13.80
C GLU A 26 5.37 -3.81 13.04
N ARG A 27 5.37 -4.98 13.69
CA ARG A 27 5.73 -6.25 13.02
C ARG A 27 4.82 -6.56 11.84
N LEU A 28 3.52 -6.35 12.00
CA LEU A 28 2.55 -6.64 10.96
C LEU A 28 2.62 -5.61 9.81
N ALA A 29 2.83 -4.33 10.14
CA ALA A 29 3.10 -3.28 9.16
C ALA A 29 4.34 -3.60 8.33
N HIS A 30 5.42 -4.02 8.98
CA HIS A 30 6.67 -4.41 8.35
C HIS A 30 6.50 -5.60 7.40
N LEU A 31 5.79 -6.64 7.84
CA LEU A 31 5.46 -7.79 6.99
C LEU A 31 4.70 -7.35 5.72
N PHE A 32 3.75 -6.41 5.84
CA PHE A 32 3.01 -5.89 4.69
C PHE A 32 3.88 -5.05 3.75
N CYS A 33 4.79 -4.24 4.27
CA CYS A 33 5.78 -3.53 3.45
C CYS A 33 6.66 -4.51 2.67
N GLU A 34 7.19 -5.54 3.32
CA GLU A 34 8.03 -6.56 2.70
C GLU A 34 7.28 -7.34 1.60
N MET A 35 6.04 -7.77 1.87
CA MET A 35 5.21 -8.45 0.89
C MET A 35 4.89 -7.56 -0.30
N TYR A 36 4.57 -6.29 -0.09
CA TYR A 36 4.30 -5.34 -1.17
C TYR A 36 5.52 -5.14 -2.06
N VAL A 37 6.69 -4.87 -1.48
CA VAL A 37 7.94 -4.68 -2.24
C VAL A 37 8.23 -5.93 -3.06
N ARG A 38 8.14 -7.13 -2.46
CA ARG A 38 8.35 -8.40 -3.18
C ARG A 38 7.37 -8.59 -4.35
N HIS A 39 6.07 -8.34 -4.14
CA HIS A 39 5.07 -8.45 -5.20
C HIS A 39 5.30 -7.43 -6.31
N ARG A 40 5.73 -6.21 -5.96
CA ARG A 40 5.98 -5.14 -6.92
C ARG A 40 7.17 -5.46 -7.81
N ILE A 41 8.25 -5.99 -7.24
CA ILE A 41 9.46 -6.38 -7.98
C ILE A 41 9.13 -7.42 -9.06
N ILE A 42 8.23 -8.35 -8.78
CA ILE A 42 7.80 -9.38 -9.75
C ILE A 42 6.58 -8.96 -10.60
N GLY A 43 6.17 -7.68 -10.56
CA GLY A 43 5.08 -7.14 -11.35
C GLY A 43 3.68 -7.66 -10.99
N ARG A 44 3.47 -8.16 -9.77
CA ARG A 44 2.20 -8.73 -9.28
C ARG A 44 1.37 -7.75 -8.43
N THR A 45 1.66 -6.46 -8.53
CA THR A 45 0.87 -5.39 -7.90
C THR A 45 -0.03 -4.71 -8.90
N GLN A 46 -1.22 -4.29 -8.46
CA GLN A 46 -2.06 -3.33 -9.17
C GLN A 46 -2.06 -2.04 -8.35
N GLY A 47 -1.24 -1.07 -8.75
CA GLY A 47 -0.97 0.13 -7.96
C GLY A 47 -0.38 -0.20 -6.58
N GLN A 48 -1.04 0.26 -5.51
CA GLN A 48 -0.68 -0.04 -4.12
C GLN A 48 -1.41 -1.26 -3.55
N SER A 49 -1.84 -2.20 -4.41
CA SER A 49 -2.55 -3.40 -3.98
C SER A 49 -1.95 -4.68 -4.55
N PHE A 50 -2.13 -5.80 -3.83
CA PHE A 50 -1.73 -7.13 -4.26
C PHE A 50 -2.65 -8.21 -3.67
N GLU A 51 -2.63 -9.38 -4.29
CA GLU A 51 -3.36 -10.54 -3.78
C GLU A 51 -2.79 -10.96 -2.42
N PHE A 52 -3.67 -11.12 -1.44
CA PHE A 52 -3.33 -11.47 -0.07
C PHE A 52 -4.19 -12.67 0.36
N PRO A 53 -3.74 -13.90 0.06
CA PRO A 53 -4.50 -15.11 0.36
C PRO A 53 -4.36 -15.57 1.81
N LEU A 54 -3.55 -14.89 2.63
CA LEU A 54 -3.26 -15.26 4.01
C LEU A 54 -4.41 -14.89 4.96
N ARG A 55 -4.70 -15.82 5.87
CA ARG A 55 -5.65 -15.67 6.97
C ARG A 55 -4.94 -15.11 8.21
N GLN A 56 -5.72 -14.69 9.20
CA GLN A 56 -5.17 -14.19 10.48
C GLN A 56 -4.32 -15.24 11.22
N MET A 57 -4.64 -16.54 11.07
CA MET A 57 -3.84 -17.62 11.66
C MET A 57 -2.48 -17.76 10.98
N ASP A 58 -2.45 -17.67 9.64
CA ASP A 58 -1.18 -17.69 8.90
C ASP A 58 -0.31 -16.48 9.28
N LEU A 59 -0.93 -15.31 9.44
CA LEU A 59 -0.26 -14.11 9.95
C LEU A 59 0.28 -14.27 11.37
N ALA A 60 -0.46 -14.96 12.24
CA ALA A 60 -0.05 -15.24 13.61
C ALA A 60 1.21 -16.11 13.65
N GLU A 61 1.22 -17.16 12.83
CA GLU A 61 2.37 -18.07 12.68
C GLU A 61 3.60 -17.34 12.10
N ILE A 62 3.43 -16.62 10.99
CA ILE A 62 4.54 -15.91 10.31
C ILE A 62 5.13 -14.81 11.20
N ALA A 63 4.29 -14.05 11.91
CA ALA A 63 4.74 -12.92 12.73
C ALA A 63 5.15 -13.33 14.16
N GLY A 64 4.99 -14.60 14.55
CA GLY A 64 5.18 -15.05 15.93
C GLY A 64 4.27 -14.34 16.92
N LEU A 65 3.02 -14.05 16.52
CA LEU A 65 2.03 -13.32 17.29
C LEU A 65 0.86 -14.23 17.64
N SER A 66 0.15 -13.98 18.74
CA SER A 66 -1.14 -14.64 18.96
C SER A 66 -2.21 -14.05 18.04
N GLY A 67 -3.28 -14.81 17.76
CA GLY A 67 -4.39 -14.34 16.91
C GLY A 67 -5.04 -13.05 17.42
N VAL A 68 -5.10 -12.84 18.74
CA VAL A 68 -5.60 -11.59 19.35
C VAL A 68 -4.69 -10.40 19.03
N HIS A 69 -3.37 -10.59 19.07
CA HIS A 69 -2.42 -9.54 18.68
C HIS A 69 -2.52 -9.22 17.19
N VAL A 70 -2.62 -10.24 16.32
CA VAL A 70 -2.85 -10.02 14.88
C VAL A 70 -4.14 -9.24 14.64
N ASN A 71 -5.24 -9.62 15.30
CA ASN A 71 -6.52 -8.96 15.14
C ASN A 71 -6.46 -7.49 15.55
N ARG A 72 -5.88 -7.19 16.73
CA ARG A 72 -5.70 -5.83 17.24
C ARG A 72 -4.82 -5.00 16.31
N SER A 73 -3.69 -5.55 15.86
CA SER A 73 -2.81 -4.89 14.90
C SER A 73 -3.53 -4.57 13.59
N LEU A 74 -4.28 -5.51 13.02
CA LEU A 74 -5.07 -5.27 11.81
C LEU A 74 -6.13 -4.19 12.00
N GLN A 75 -6.80 -4.17 13.16
CA GLN A 75 -7.76 -3.11 13.49
C GLN A 75 -7.08 -1.76 13.59
N GLU A 76 -5.92 -1.67 14.24
CA GLU A 76 -5.16 -0.44 14.40
C GLU A 76 -4.67 0.10 13.04
N LEU A 77 -4.11 -0.75 12.18
CA LEU A 77 -3.67 -0.35 10.84
C LEU A 77 -4.83 0.16 9.96
N ARG A 78 -6.01 -0.44 10.08
CA ARG A 78 -7.23 0.04 9.40
C ARG A 78 -7.72 1.35 10.00
N HIS A 79 -7.74 1.48 11.33
CA HIS A 79 -8.17 2.68 12.02
C HIS A 79 -7.30 3.88 11.64
N LYS A 80 -5.98 3.67 11.52
CA LYS A 80 -5.03 4.68 11.05
C LYS A 80 -5.06 4.92 9.53
N GLN A 81 -5.98 4.30 8.79
CA GLN A 81 -6.10 4.42 7.33
C GLN A 81 -4.80 4.10 6.58
N LEU A 82 -4.06 3.11 7.08
CA LEU A 82 -2.81 2.66 6.45
C LEU A 82 -3.07 1.53 5.46
N ILE A 83 -4.03 0.66 5.76
CA ILE A 83 -4.39 -0.49 4.92
C ILE A 83 -5.89 -0.67 4.81
N GLU A 84 -6.30 -1.28 3.71
CA GLU A 84 -7.55 -2.01 3.58
C GLU A 84 -7.25 -3.48 3.26
N LEU A 85 -7.93 -4.40 3.95
CA LEU A 85 -7.82 -5.83 3.67
C LEU A 85 -9.22 -6.40 3.48
N LYS A 86 -9.59 -6.65 2.22
CA LYS A 86 -10.92 -7.09 1.79
C LYS A 86 -10.80 -8.02 0.59
N ASN A 87 -11.70 -9.01 0.48
CA ASN A 87 -11.77 -9.90 -0.68
C ASN A 87 -10.42 -10.54 -1.08
N ARG A 88 -9.61 -10.97 -0.10
CA ARG A 88 -8.25 -11.52 -0.32
C ARG A 88 -7.30 -10.58 -1.05
N ARG A 89 -7.48 -9.27 -0.86
CA ARG A 89 -6.61 -8.23 -1.42
C ARG A 89 -6.21 -7.28 -0.31
N LEU A 90 -4.91 -7.05 -0.19
CA LEU A 90 -4.36 -5.98 0.62
C LEU A 90 -4.18 -4.75 -0.27
N VAL A 91 -4.75 -3.63 0.16
CA VAL A 91 -4.54 -2.31 -0.42
C VAL A 91 -3.82 -1.47 0.60
N ILE A 92 -2.67 -0.91 0.22
CA ILE A 92 -1.98 0.09 1.01
C ILE A 92 -2.61 1.43 0.66
N LEU A 93 -3.23 2.07 1.65
CA LEU A 93 -3.91 3.35 1.48
C LEU A 93 -2.91 4.51 1.59
N THR A 94 -1.92 4.36 2.49
CA THR A 94 -0.88 5.35 2.74
C THR A 94 0.48 4.68 2.86
N TRP A 95 1.23 4.58 1.75
CA TRP A 95 2.56 3.93 1.72
C TRP A 95 3.53 4.53 2.75
N LEU A 96 3.72 5.85 2.72
CA LEU A 96 4.64 6.53 3.65
C LEU A 96 4.25 6.33 5.12
N GLY A 97 2.96 6.35 5.42
CA GLY A 97 2.45 6.11 6.78
C GLY A 97 2.66 4.68 7.25
N LEU A 98 2.47 3.71 6.35
CA LEU A 98 2.74 2.30 6.64
C LEU A 98 4.23 2.03 6.84
N GLN A 99 5.08 2.64 6.00
CA GLN A 99 6.53 2.55 6.10
C GLN A 99 7.05 3.14 7.43
N ALA A 100 6.53 4.31 7.82
CA ALA A 100 6.87 4.94 9.09
C ALA A 100 6.42 4.08 10.29
N MET A 101 5.19 3.54 10.27
CA MET A 101 4.69 2.62 11.29
C MET A 101 5.53 1.34 11.41
N ALA A 102 6.09 0.88 10.29
CA ALA A 102 6.89 -0.34 10.27
C ALA A 102 8.34 -0.13 10.68
N GLU A 103 8.81 1.12 10.76
CA GLU A 103 10.25 1.46 10.72
C GLU A 103 10.94 0.68 9.60
N PHE A 104 10.35 0.72 8.40
CA PHE A 104 10.77 -0.11 7.28
C PHE A 104 11.77 0.61 6.39
N GLU A 105 12.94 0.01 6.24
CA GLU A 105 13.91 0.33 5.20
C GLU A 105 14.19 -0.91 4.37
N ALA A 106 13.95 -0.85 3.06
CA ALA A 106 14.15 -2.02 2.20
C ALA A 106 15.60 -2.28 1.77
N SER A 107 16.57 -1.56 2.35
CA SER A 107 18.00 -1.71 2.09
C SER A 107 18.49 -3.15 2.31
N TYR A 108 17.96 -3.83 3.32
CA TYR A 108 18.33 -5.21 3.67
C TYR A 108 17.73 -6.27 2.75
N LEU A 109 16.76 -5.92 1.92
CA LEU A 109 16.12 -6.91 1.04
C LEU A 109 17.09 -7.36 -0.07
N HIS A 110 18.24 -6.70 -0.26
CA HIS A 110 19.33 -7.09 -1.18
C HIS A 110 18.83 -7.53 -2.57
N VAL A 111 17.70 -6.97 -3.02
CA VAL A 111 17.11 -7.32 -4.31
C VAL A 111 17.62 -6.30 -5.32
N GLU A 112 18.26 -6.80 -6.39
CA GLU A 112 18.69 -6.01 -7.54
C GLU A 112 17.57 -5.13 -8.15
N GLY A 113 16.30 -5.42 -7.84
CA GLY A 113 15.12 -4.64 -8.21
C GLY A 113 14.83 -3.38 -7.39
N TYR A 114 15.55 -3.10 -6.28
CA TYR A 114 15.25 -1.92 -5.44
C TYR A 114 15.64 -0.58 -6.08
N ALA A 115 16.72 -0.55 -6.88
CA ALA A 115 17.04 0.60 -7.72
C ALA A 115 15.91 0.89 -8.74
N ASN A 116 15.29 -0.17 -9.26
CA ASN A 116 14.12 -0.08 -10.13
C ASN A 116 12.87 0.39 -9.36
N PHE A 117 12.72 0.03 -8.08
CA PHE A 117 11.63 0.50 -7.22
C PHE A 117 11.68 2.03 -7.02
N ILE A 118 12.84 2.61 -6.73
CA ILE A 118 13.01 4.07 -6.60
C ILE A 118 12.71 4.78 -7.93
N ALA A 119 13.19 4.22 -9.06
CA ALA A 119 12.95 4.80 -10.38
C ALA A 119 11.46 4.80 -10.78
N ILE A 120 10.71 3.72 -10.44
CA ILE A 120 9.28 3.64 -10.74
C ILE A 120 8.46 4.54 -9.81
N ASP A 121 8.77 4.63 -8.52
CA ASP A 121 8.04 5.52 -7.60
C ASP A 121 8.27 7.00 -7.89
N GLY A 122 9.49 7.39 -8.27
CA GLY A 122 9.79 8.74 -8.76
C GLY A 122 8.98 9.08 -10.02
N ALA A 123 8.92 8.16 -10.98
CA ALA A 123 8.14 8.35 -12.21
C ALA A 123 6.61 8.36 -11.99
N VAL A 124 6.08 7.52 -11.10
CA VAL A 124 4.64 7.47 -10.80
C VAL A 124 4.16 8.68 -9.99
N ALA A 125 5.02 9.27 -9.15
CA ALA A 125 4.74 10.53 -8.48
C ALA A 125 4.60 11.71 -9.47
N GLU A 126 5.48 11.79 -10.48
CA GLU A 126 5.41 12.78 -11.56
C GLU A 126 4.19 12.57 -12.50
N ILE A 127 3.79 11.33 -12.76
CA ILE A 127 2.63 11.04 -13.62
C ILE A 127 1.31 11.43 -12.91
N ARG A 128 1.20 11.29 -11.57
CA ARG A 128 -0.01 11.70 -10.83
C ARG A 128 -0.21 13.21 -10.78
N THR A 129 0.82 14.02 -10.90
CA THR A 129 0.68 15.49 -10.95
C THR A 129 0.21 16.00 -12.32
N ASN A 130 0.37 15.22 -13.39
CA ASN A 130 0.12 15.67 -14.77
C ASN A 130 -1.23 15.19 -15.38
N HIS A 131 -2.08 14.45 -14.65
CA HIS A 131 -3.33 13.89 -15.18
C HIS A 131 -4.62 14.22 -14.41
N THR A 132 -4.65 15.32 -13.65
CA THR A 132 -5.93 15.86 -13.15
C THR A 132 -6.38 17.02 -14.04
N GLU A 133 -6.95 16.71 -15.21
CA GLU A 133 -7.69 17.68 -16.04
C GLU A 133 -9.20 17.58 -15.72
N PRO A 134 -9.88 18.69 -15.37
CA PRO A 134 -11.28 18.73 -14.99
C PRO A 134 -12.18 18.88 -16.23
N SER A 135 -12.32 17.82 -17.01
CA SER A 135 -13.20 17.87 -18.19
C SER A 135 -13.71 16.50 -18.57
N GLN A 136 -14.86 16.10 -18.00
CA GLN A 136 -15.96 15.34 -18.64
C GLN A 136 -16.86 14.69 -17.60
N ARG A 137 -17.97 15.37 -17.28
CA ARG A 137 -19.27 14.75 -16.94
C ARG A 137 -20.36 15.82 -17.08
N LEU A 138 -20.78 16.06 -18.33
CA LEU A 138 -22.08 16.61 -18.66
C LEU A 138 -22.91 15.51 -19.34
N ALA A 139 -24.23 15.61 -19.17
CA ALA A 139 -25.32 14.82 -19.76
C ALA A 139 -25.79 13.57 -18.97
N PHE A 140 -26.66 13.84 -17.99
CA PHE A 140 -27.93 13.10 -17.87
C PHE A 140 -29.06 14.12 -17.86
N GLU A 141 -29.76 14.25 -18.99
CA GLU A 141 -31.08 14.89 -19.07
C GLU A 141 -32.17 13.85 -18.77
N GLY A 142 -33.18 14.26 -18.02
CA GLY A 142 -34.42 13.51 -17.83
C GLY A 142 -35.29 14.02 -16.68
N GLY A 143 -36.09 15.07 -16.92
CA GLY A 143 -37.41 15.21 -16.29
C GLY A 143 -37.71 16.44 -15.42
N SER A 144 -38.50 17.34 -16.01
CA SER A 144 -39.56 18.16 -15.37
C SER A 144 -39.25 19.60 -14.90
N LEU A 145 -39.64 20.54 -15.78
CA LEU A 145 -40.40 21.78 -15.53
C LEU A 145 -39.90 22.74 -14.44
N GLY A 146 -39.14 23.75 -14.88
CA GLY A 146 -39.04 25.05 -14.23
C GLY A 146 -38.92 26.14 -15.29
N THR A 147 -40.00 26.89 -15.50
CA THR A 147 -40.05 28.11 -16.31
C THR A 147 -38.97 29.11 -15.88
N VAL A 148 -38.39 29.88 -16.80
CA VAL A 148 -38.11 31.33 -16.66
C VAL A 148 -37.45 31.91 -17.94
N GLN A 149 -38.29 32.66 -18.65
CA GLN A 149 -38.09 33.95 -19.33
C GLN A 149 -37.04 34.14 -20.45
N ILE A 150 -37.61 34.49 -21.61
CA ILE A 150 -37.01 35.00 -22.84
C ILE A 150 -36.50 36.44 -22.62
N ARG A 151 -35.29 36.77 -23.12
CA ARG A 151 -34.95 38.14 -23.55
C ARG A 151 -34.64 38.17 -25.05
N ARG A 152 -35.56 38.81 -25.80
CA ARG A 152 -35.34 39.38 -27.13
C ARG A 152 -34.39 40.57 -27.05
N SER A 153 -33.54 40.74 -28.07
CA SER A 153 -33.13 42.02 -28.71
C SER A 153 -31.95 41.71 -29.64
N GLU A 154 -32.16 41.33 -30.90
CA GLU A 154 -32.28 42.22 -32.07
C GLU A 154 -31.01 43.00 -32.46
N ARG A 155 -30.52 42.65 -33.67
CA ARG A 155 -30.09 43.52 -34.80
C ARG A 155 -28.89 44.44 -34.56
N HIS A 156 -27.81 44.36 -35.33
CA HIS A 156 -27.69 44.52 -36.79
C HIS A 156 -26.41 43.86 -37.30
#